data_AF-A0A816RP26-F1
#
_entry.id   AF-A0A816RP26-F1
#
_cell.length_a   1.000
_cell.length_b   1.000
_cell.length_c   1.000
_cell.angle_alpha   90.00
_cell.angle_beta   90.00
_cell.angle_gamma   90.00
#
_symmetry.space_group_name_H-M   'P 1'
#
loop_
_entity.id
_entity.type
_entity.pdbx_description
1 polymer ?
#
loop_
_entity_poly.entity_id
_entity_poly.type
_entity_poly.pdbx_seq_one_letter_code
_entity_poly.pdbx_strand_id
1 'polypeptide(L)'
;MFYCVEQKVRGHLQKLHDGIEVLPHPAYSPDLAPPDYGLFRSMVHFFRGRRFETFDQVEAACREFFESKEPHWYRDQIRQLAERWRKAIENDGLYFEE
;
A
#
# COMPACT_ATOMS: atom_id res chain seq x y z
N MET A 1 21.49 -6.14 9.52
CA MET A 1 20.79 -5.13 10.35
C MET A 1 19.30 -4.99 9.97
N PHE A 2 18.95 -5.03 8.68
CA PHE A 2 17.56 -4.98 8.17
C PHE A 2 16.61 -6.03 8.78
N TYR A 3 17.03 -7.30 8.83
CA TYR A 3 16.22 -8.37 9.44
C TYR A 3 15.87 -8.17 10.92
N CYS A 4 16.67 -7.42 11.70
CA CYS A 4 16.43 -7.29 13.15
C CYS A 4 15.31 -6.28 13.47
N VAL A 5 15.13 -5.25 12.64
CA VAL A 5 14.06 -4.24 12.79
C VAL A 5 12.70 -4.86 12.45
N GLU A 6 12.62 -5.63 11.37
CA GLU A 6 11.39 -6.33 10.95
C GLU A 6 10.87 -7.32 12.00
N GLN A 7 11.77 -8.12 12.59
CA GLN A 7 11.37 -9.10 13.61
C GLN A 7 10.84 -8.44 14.89
N LYS A 8 11.41 -7.28 15.27
CA LYS A 8 10.98 -6.55 16.48
C LYS A 8 9.61 -5.88 16.31
N VAL A 9 9.32 -5.31 15.14
CA VAL A 9 8.00 -4.73 14.81
C VAL A 9 6.95 -5.84 14.71
N ARG A 10 7.27 -6.94 14.03
CA ARG A 10 6.38 -8.10 13.90
C ARG A 10 5.98 -8.71 15.25
N GLY A 11 6.94 -8.86 16.17
CA GLY A 11 6.68 -9.40 17.51
C GLY A 11 5.82 -8.49 18.40
N HIS A 12 5.73 -7.19 18.10
CA HIS A 12 4.79 -6.28 18.76
C HIS A 12 3.39 -6.37 18.15
N LEU A 13 3.30 -6.44 16.81
CA LEU A 13 2.03 -6.53 16.09
C LEU A 13 1.30 -7.85 16.34
N GLN A 14 2.03 -8.96 16.43
CA GLN A 14 1.45 -10.27 16.77
C GLN A 14 0.81 -10.30 18.16
N LYS A 15 1.30 -9.50 19.11
CA LYS A 15 0.72 -9.39 20.45
C LYS A 15 -0.56 -8.56 20.51
N LEU A 16 -0.82 -7.75 19.47
CA LEU A 16 -1.98 -6.85 19.40
C LEU A 16 -3.17 -7.50 18.69
N HIS A 17 -2.95 -8.59 17.95
CA HIS A 17 -3.95 -9.19 17.08
C HIS A 17 -3.95 -10.72 17.21
N ASP A 18 -4.66 -11.23 18.22
CA ASP A 18 -4.93 -12.66 18.33
C ASP A 18 -5.67 -13.15 17.07
N GLY A 19 -5.03 -14.05 16.31
CA GLY A 19 -5.62 -14.69 15.13
C GLY A 19 -5.35 -14.02 13.76
N ILE A 20 -4.54 -12.95 13.68
CA ILE A 20 -4.15 -12.35 12.40
C ILE A 20 -2.73 -12.77 12.01
N GLU A 21 -2.58 -13.35 10.82
CA GLU A 21 -1.27 -13.65 10.26
C GLU A 21 -0.61 -12.36 9.71
N VAL A 22 0.54 -12.01 10.27
CA VAL A 22 1.34 -10.86 9.79
C VAL A 22 2.32 -11.34 8.70
N LEU A 23 2.07 -10.91 7.46
CA LEU A 23 2.96 -11.15 6.33
C LEU A 23 4.29 -10.40 6.51
N PRO A 24 5.45 -11.00 6.15
CA PRO A 24 6.71 -10.30 6.14
C PRO A 24 6.68 -9.18 5.08
N HIS A 25 7.16 -8.00 5.45
CA HIS A 25 7.26 -6.86 4.54
C HIS A 25 8.66 -6.22 4.65
N PRO A 26 9.42 -6.20 3.54
CA PRO A 26 10.77 -5.65 3.54
C PRO A 26 10.78 -4.14 3.83
N ALA A 27 11.75 -3.69 4.61
CA ALA A 27 11.94 -2.26 4.87
C ALA A 27 12.17 -1.47 3.57
N TYR A 28 11.59 -0.27 3.47
CA TYR A 28 11.68 0.63 2.31
C TYR A 28 11.18 0.02 0.99
N SER A 29 10.16 -0.86 1.02
CA SER A 29 9.59 -1.48 -0.18
C SER A 29 8.16 -1.03 -0.50
N PRO A 30 7.93 0.27 -0.79
CA PRO A 30 6.61 0.76 -1.18
C PRO A 30 6.10 0.10 -2.47
N ASP A 31 6.99 -0.35 -3.36
CA ASP A 31 6.62 -1.06 -4.59
C ASP A 31 6.00 -2.44 -4.32
N LEU A 32 6.12 -2.94 -3.08
CA LEU A 32 5.53 -4.21 -2.61
C LEU A 32 4.33 -4.00 -1.68
N ALA A 33 3.89 -2.76 -1.47
CA ALA A 33 2.75 -2.43 -0.64
C ALA A 33 1.57 -1.95 -1.53
N PRO A 34 0.47 -2.73 -1.62
CA PRO A 34 -0.70 -2.36 -2.42
C PRO A 34 -1.27 -0.95 -2.16
N PRO A 35 -1.30 -0.46 -0.91
CA PRO A 35 -1.71 0.92 -0.65
C PRO A 35 -0.79 1.94 -1.32
N ASP A 36 0.52 1.73 -1.28
CA ASP A 36 1.51 2.69 -1.77
C ASP A 36 1.56 2.73 -3.30
N TYR A 37 1.69 1.58 -3.97
CA TYR A 37 1.77 1.56 -5.44
C TYR A 37 0.41 1.74 -6.13
N GLY A 38 -0.69 1.34 -5.51
CA GLY A 38 -2.01 1.33 -6.14
C GLY A 38 -2.90 2.46 -5.63
N LEU A 39 -3.29 2.36 -4.36
CA LEU A 39 -4.31 3.22 -3.76
C LEU A 39 -3.90 4.69 -3.74
N PHE A 40 -2.75 4.99 -3.12
CA PHE A 40 -2.28 6.34 -2.94
C PHE A 40 -1.82 6.99 -4.24
N ARG A 41 -1.21 6.23 -5.17
CA ARG A 41 -0.95 6.75 -6.53
C ARG A 41 -2.23 7.23 -7.20
N SER A 42 -3.28 6.40 -7.21
CA SER A 42 -4.57 6.78 -7.79
C SER A 42 -5.20 7.98 -7.08
N MET A 43 -5.09 8.03 -5.75
CA MET A 43 -5.62 9.11 -4.93
C MET A 43 -4.91 10.45 -5.19
N VAL A 44 -3.58 10.43 -5.34
CA VAL A 44 -2.80 11.62 -5.73
C VAL A 44 -3.24 12.15 -7.10
N HIS A 45 -3.52 11.27 -8.06
CA HIS A 45 -4.05 11.69 -9.35
C HIS A 45 -5.45 12.30 -9.23
N PHE A 46 -6.32 11.71 -8.41
CA PHE A 46 -7.69 12.19 -8.19
C PHE A 46 -7.72 13.57 -7.51
N PHE A 47 -6.82 13.82 -6.55
CA PHE A 47 -6.72 15.10 -5.85
C PHE A 47 -5.88 16.15 -6.57
N ARG A 48 -5.18 15.80 -7.65
CA ARG A 48 -4.30 16.73 -8.36
C ARG A 48 -5.07 17.98 -8.81
N GLY A 49 -4.59 19.14 -8.38
CA GLY A 49 -5.18 20.44 -8.73
C GLY A 49 -6.39 20.86 -7.89
N ARG A 50 -6.88 20.01 -6.98
CA ARG A 50 -7.91 20.39 -6.02
C ARG A 50 -7.27 21.17 -4.86
N ARG A 51 -7.96 22.21 -4.36
CA ARG A 51 -7.63 22.92 -3.12
C ARG A 51 -8.77 22.73 -2.14
N PHE A 52 -8.44 22.44 -0.89
CA PHE A 52 -9.41 22.26 0.19
C PHE A 52 -9.14 23.33 1.25
N GLU A 53 -10.20 23.98 1.71
CA GLU A 53 -10.14 25.03 2.73
C GLU A 53 -10.49 24.49 4.12
N THR A 54 -11.23 23.37 4.16
CA THR A 54 -11.70 22.75 5.41
C THR A 54 -11.43 21.25 5.42
N PHE A 55 -11.42 20.69 6.63
CA PHE A 55 -11.31 19.24 6.83
C PHE A 55 -12.50 18.49 6.21
N ASP A 56 -13.71 19.02 6.35
CA ASP A 56 -14.93 18.41 5.79
C ASP A 56 -14.86 18.25 4.27
N GLN A 57 -14.23 19.21 3.57
CA GLN A 57 -14.01 19.10 2.12
C GLN A 57 -13.02 17.97 1.78
N VAL A 58 -11.99 17.75 2.61
CA VAL A 58 -11.04 16.64 2.43
C VAL A 58 -11.77 15.31 2.67
N GLU A 59 -12.56 15.20 3.74
CA GLU A 59 -13.31 13.97 4.03
C GLU A 59 -14.30 13.64 2.91
N ALA A 60 -15.05 14.62 2.42
CA ALA A 60 -15.97 14.45 1.31
C ALA A 60 -15.24 14.00 0.03
N ALA A 61 -14.09 14.58 -0.28
CA ALA A 61 -13.29 14.20 -1.44
C ALA A 61 -12.69 12.79 -1.30
N CYS A 62 -12.28 12.38 -0.09
CA CYS A 62 -11.88 11.00 0.19
C CYS A 62 -13.04 10.03 -0.04
N ARG A 63 -14.25 10.36 0.44
CA ARG A 63 -15.44 9.54 0.24
C ARG A 63 -15.78 9.39 -1.25
N GLU A 64 -15.80 10.51 -1.98
CA GLU A 64 -15.96 10.55 -3.45
C GLU A 64 -14.93 9.65 -4.15
N PHE A 65 -13.66 9.71 -3.73
CA PHE A 65 -12.61 8.86 -4.29
C PHE A 65 -12.90 7.37 -4.09
N PHE A 66 -13.22 6.93 -2.87
CA PHE A 66 -13.49 5.52 -2.58
C PHE A 66 -14.74 5.01 -3.29
N GLU A 67 -15.78 5.85 -3.39
CA GLU A 67 -17.03 5.55 -4.11
C GLU A 67 -16.82 5.48 -5.63
N SER A 68 -15.84 6.22 -6.17
CA SER A 68 -15.51 6.19 -7.60
C SER A 68 -14.84 4.90 -8.09
N LYS A 69 -14.35 4.05 -7.17
CA LYS A 69 -13.64 2.82 -7.51
C LYS A 69 -14.55 1.61 -7.45
N GLU A 70 -14.60 0.86 -8.54
CA GLU A 70 -15.32 -0.40 -8.55
C GLU A 70 -14.62 -1.48 -7.69
N PRO A 71 -15.35 -2.44 -7.11
CA PRO A 71 -14.77 -3.51 -6.29
C PRO A 71 -13.69 -4.32 -7.01
N HIS A 72 -13.79 -4.49 -8.33
CA HIS A 72 -12.80 -5.25 -9.11
C HIS A 72 -11.44 -4.53 -9.14
N TRP A 73 -11.43 -3.19 -9.15
CA TRP A 73 -10.21 -2.39 -9.15
C TRP A 73 -9.33 -2.66 -7.93
N TYR A 74 -9.91 -2.77 -6.73
CA TYR A 74 -9.17 -3.13 -5.52
C TYR A 74 -8.59 -4.55 -5.59
N ARG A 75 -9.37 -5.50 -6.13
CA ARG A 75 -8.89 -6.89 -6.32
C ARG A 75 -7.70 -6.93 -7.27
N ASP A 76 -7.70 -6.12 -8.32
CA ASP A 76 -6.62 -6.05 -9.27
C ASP A 76 -5.35 -5.44 -8.67
N GLN A 77 -5.46 -4.48 -7.73
CA GLN A 77 -4.29 -4.00 -6.98
C GLN A 77 -3.67 -5.12 -6.15
N ILE A 78 -4.47 -5.94 -5.47
CA ILE A 78 -3.97 -7.08 -4.68
C ILE A 78 -3.37 -8.17 -5.59
N ARG A 79 -3.98 -8.45 -6.74
CA ARG A 79 -3.47 -9.44 -7.70
C ARG A 79 -2.11 -9.07 -8.28
N GLN A 80 -1.88 -7.77 -8.52
CA GLN A 80 -0.58 -7.26 -8.99
C GLN A 80 0.57 -7.51 -8.01
N LEU A 81 0.28 -7.79 -6.73
CA LEU A 81 1.32 -8.07 -5.74
C LEU A 81 2.19 -9.28 -6.13
N ALA A 82 1.59 -10.33 -6.70
CA ALA A 82 2.33 -11.52 -7.12
C ALA A 82 3.34 -11.21 -8.23
N GLU A 83 2.93 -10.38 -9.20
CA GLU A 83 3.79 -9.94 -10.30
C GLU A 83 4.90 -9.00 -9.81
N ARG A 84 4.60 -8.13 -8.85
CA ARG A 84 5.58 -7.25 -8.23
C ARG A 84 6.62 -8.02 -7.40
N TRP A 85 6.22 -9.08 -6.70
CA TRP A 85 7.17 -9.98 -6.06
C TRP A 85 8.09 -10.66 -7.07
N ARG A 86 7.55 -11.10 -8.21
CA ARG A 86 8.35 -11.68 -9.29
C ARG A 86 9.40 -10.69 -9.80
N LYS A 87 8.99 -9.45 -10.12
CA LYS A 87 9.91 -8.38 -10.54
C LYS A 87 10.98 -8.07 -9.49
N ALA A 88 10.62 -8.04 -8.21
CA ALA A 88 11.58 -7.81 -7.13
C ALA A 88 12.65 -8.90 -7.06
N ILE A 89 12.26 -10.17 -7.25
CA ILE A 89 13.19 -11.30 -7.27
C ILE A 89 14.09 -11.24 -8.50
N GLU A 90 13.51 -10.97 -9.68
CA GLU A 90 14.25 -10.85 -10.94
C GLU A 90 15.27 -9.70 -10.94
N ASN A 91 15.03 -8.69 -10.11
CA ASN A 91 15.89 -7.53 -9.95
C ASN A 91 16.79 -7.61 -8.70
N ASP A 92 17.02 -8.81 -8.17
CA ASP A 92 17.88 -9.07 -7.00
C ASP A 92 17.52 -8.22 -5.76
N GLY A 93 16.23 -7.92 -5.58
CA GLY A 93 15.70 -7.10 -4.48
C GLY A 93 15.88 -5.59 -4.67
N LEU A 94 16.39 -5.13 -5.82
CA LEU A 94 16.46 -3.71 -6.17
C LEU A 94 15.10 -3.18 -6.65
N TYR A 95 14.94 -1.85 -6.61
CA TYR A 95 13.76 -1.17 -7.13
C TYR A 95 13.59 -1.37 -8.63
N PHE A 96 12.35 -1.58 -9.07
CA PHE A 96 11.99 -1.83 -10.46
C PHE A 96 10.95 -0.82 -10.94
N GLU A 97 10.91 -0.58 -12.25
CA GLU A 97 9.90 0.25 -12.88
C GLU A 97 8.58 -0.52 -13.09
N GLU A 98 7.49 0.25 -13.15
CA GLU A 98 6.14 -0.24 -13.46
C GLU A 98 6.02 -0.73 -14.90
#